data_AF-Q3HNF2-F1
#
_entry.id   AF-Q3HNF2-F1
#
_cell.length_a   1.000
_cell.length_b   1.000
_cell.length_c   1.000
_cell.angle_alpha   90.00
_cell.angle_beta   90.00
_cell.angle_gamma   90.00
#
_symmetry.space_group_name_H-M   'P 1'
#
loop_
_entity.id
_entity.type
_entity.pdbx_description
1 polymer ?
#
loop_
_entity_poly.entity_id
_entity_poly.type
_entity_poly.pdbx_seq_one_letter_code
_entity_poly.pdbx_strand_id
1 'polypeptide(L)'
;VFKLFDCGVKKLPLPPGALGWPYIGETFQLYSQNPSFFFASKVKKYGSIFKTHILGCPCVMISSPEAAKLVLVTKAHLFKPTFPASKERMLGKQAIFFHQGEYHAKLRKLVLRA
;
A
#
# COMPACT_ATOMS: atom_id res chain seq x y z
N VAL A 1 -1.41 1.35 0.89
CA VAL A 1 -1.86 1.69 -0.49
C VAL A 1 -1.02 2.88 -0.95
N PHE A 2 -0.34 2.80 -2.08
CA PHE A 2 0.49 3.91 -2.56
C PHE A 2 -0.34 4.70 -3.56
N LYS A 3 -0.81 5.89 -3.18
CA LYS A 3 -1.33 6.88 -4.14
C LYS A 3 -0.11 7.54 -4.78
N LEU A 4 0.13 7.29 -6.05
CA LEU A 4 1.06 8.07 -6.86
C LEU A 4 0.36 9.38 -7.21
N PHE A 5 0.99 10.51 -6.84
CA PHE A 5 0.54 11.84 -7.22
C PHE A 5 0.61 11.98 -8.75
N ASP A 6 -0.47 12.53 -9.33
CA ASP A 6 -0.54 12.86 -10.75
C ASP A 6 0.26 14.17 -10.96
N CYS A 7 1.42 14.06 -11.59
CA CYS A 7 2.23 15.20 -12.03
C CYS A 7 2.40 15.05 -13.54
N GLY A 8 2.10 16.11 -14.30
CA GLY A 8 1.95 16.17 -15.76
C GLY A 8 3.19 15.82 -16.59
N VAL A 9 3.75 14.65 -16.36
CA VAL A 9 4.88 14.03 -17.05
C VAL A 9 4.29 12.95 -17.96
N LYS A 10 4.84 12.79 -19.17
CA LYS A 10 4.47 11.75 -20.17
C LYS A 10 3.93 10.49 -19.49
N LYS A 11 2.70 10.07 -19.81
CA LYS A 11 2.03 8.89 -19.22
C LYS A 11 2.90 7.65 -19.43
N LEU A 12 3.70 7.30 -18.42
CA LEU A 12 4.40 6.03 -18.37
C LEU A 12 3.36 4.91 -18.24
N PRO A 13 3.57 3.75 -18.87
CA PRO A 13 2.66 2.62 -18.73
C PRO A 13 2.59 2.21 -17.26
N LEU A 14 1.37 1.92 -16.79
CA LEU A 14 1.19 1.39 -15.44
C LEU A 14 1.85 0.01 -15.31
N PRO A 15 2.27 -0.39 -14.09
CA PRO A 15 2.76 -1.73 -13.84
C PRO A 15 1.79 -2.81 -14.34
N PRO A 16 2.31 -3.98 -14.76
CA PRO A 16 1.48 -5.12 -15.14
C PRO A 16 0.60 -5.54 -13.97
N GLY A 17 -0.55 -6.14 -14.25
CA GLY A 17 -1.46 -6.63 -13.20
C GLY A 17 -2.93 -6.47 -13.56
N ALA A 18 -3.79 -6.96 -12.66
CA ALA A 18 -5.25 -6.96 -12.84
C ALA A 18 -5.91 -6.23 -11.68
N LEU A 19 -6.90 -5.39 -11.99
CA LEU A 19 -7.71 -4.71 -10.96
C LEU A 19 -8.90 -5.56 -10.49
N GLY A 20 -9.14 -6.73 -11.09
CA GLY A 20 -10.22 -7.63 -10.67
C GLY A 20 -11.61 -7.03 -10.87
N TRP A 21 -12.52 -7.36 -9.95
CA TRP A 21 -13.92 -6.94 -10.02
C TRP A 21 -14.09 -5.44 -9.74
N PRO A 22 -15.08 -4.76 -10.34
CA PRO A 22 -15.35 -3.37 -10.01
C PRO A 22 -15.64 -3.22 -8.51
N TYR A 23 -15.14 -2.14 -7.90
CA TYR A 23 -15.23 -1.77 -6.47
C TYR A 23 -14.51 -2.69 -5.48
N ILE A 24 -14.59 -4.01 -5.63
CA ILE A 24 -14.07 -4.98 -4.66
C ILE A 24 -12.66 -5.46 -5.04
N GLY A 25 -12.37 -5.49 -6.34
CA GLY A 25 -11.11 -5.95 -6.87
C GLY A 25 -10.88 -7.44 -6.63
N GLU A 26 -9.74 -7.77 -6.06
CA GLU A 26 -9.28 -9.13 -5.78
C GLU A 26 -9.38 -9.48 -4.29
N THR A 27 -10.09 -8.65 -3.53
CA THR A 27 -10.23 -8.75 -2.07
C THR A 27 -10.79 -10.09 -1.62
N PHE A 28 -11.81 -10.62 -2.32
CA PHE A 28 -12.35 -11.95 -2.01
C PHE A 28 -11.31 -13.05 -2.22
N GLN A 29 -10.53 -12.97 -3.29
CA GLN A 29 -9.48 -13.95 -3.55
C GLN A 29 -8.43 -13.93 -2.43
N LEU A 30 -8.02 -12.74 -1.98
CA LEU A 30 -7.10 -12.57 -0.85
C LEU A 30 -7.61 -13.21 0.45
N TYR A 31 -8.92 -13.11 0.73
CA TYR A 31 -9.52 -13.69 1.96
C TYR A 31 -9.90 -15.16 1.84
N SER A 32 -10.18 -15.64 0.62
CA SER A 32 -10.53 -17.04 0.36
C SER A 32 -9.32 -17.98 0.31
N GLN A 33 -8.12 -17.44 0.10
CA GLN A 33 -6.88 -18.21 -0.07
C GLN A 33 -5.86 -17.82 1.01
N ASN A 34 -4.83 -18.66 1.18
CA ASN A 34 -3.69 -18.28 1.99
C ASN A 34 -3.04 -17.01 1.39
N PRO A 35 -2.87 -15.91 2.14
CA PRO A 35 -2.30 -14.67 1.62
C PRO A 35 -0.92 -14.87 0.98
N SER A 36 -0.09 -15.75 1.54
CA SER A 36 1.24 -16.05 0.99
C SER A 36 1.14 -16.67 -0.40
N PHE A 37 0.18 -17.57 -0.62
CA PHE A 37 -0.06 -18.16 -1.94
C PHE A 37 -0.62 -17.13 -2.92
N PHE A 38 -1.57 -16.30 -2.49
CA PHE A 38 -2.12 -15.23 -3.30
C PHE A 38 -1.00 -14.31 -3.82
N PHE A 39 -0.14 -13.80 -2.93
CA PHE A 39 0.95 -12.92 -3.34
C PHE A 39 2.02 -13.64 -4.17
N ALA A 40 2.42 -14.86 -3.80
CA ALA A 40 3.40 -15.63 -4.57
C ALA A 40 2.94 -15.91 -6.00
N SER A 41 1.67 -16.26 -6.20
CA SER A 41 1.10 -16.50 -7.52
C SER A 41 1.11 -15.24 -8.39
N LYS A 42 0.87 -14.07 -7.79
CA LYS A 42 0.88 -12.77 -8.47
C LYS A 42 2.28 -12.33 -8.84
N VAL A 43 3.24 -12.50 -7.93
CA VAL A 43 4.65 -12.22 -8.21
C VAL A 43 5.16 -13.12 -9.34
N LYS A 44 4.80 -14.40 -9.34
CA LYS A 44 5.15 -15.33 -10.42
C LYS A 44 4.55 -14.92 -11.78
N LYS A 45 3.35 -14.33 -11.79
CA LYS A 45 2.63 -13.95 -13.02
C LYS A 45 3.01 -12.57 -13.57
N TYR A 46 3.19 -11.58 -12.69
CA TYR A 46 3.34 -10.17 -13.07
C TYR A 46 4.71 -9.59 -12.73
N GLY A 47 5.55 -10.33 -11.99
CA GLY A 47 6.85 -9.88 -11.53
C GLY A 47 6.81 -9.19 -10.16
N SER A 48 7.92 -8.58 -9.78
CA SER A 48 8.14 -7.99 -8.45
C SER A 48 7.39 -6.68 -8.20
N ILE A 49 6.86 -6.05 -9.25
CA ILE A 49 6.07 -4.82 -9.17
C ILE A 49 4.82 -5.02 -10.02
N PHE A 50 3.65 -4.98 -9.40
CA PHE A 50 2.38 -5.19 -10.09
C PHE A 50 1.24 -4.38 -9.51
N LYS A 51 0.23 -4.08 -10.33
CA LYS A 51 -1.01 -3.42 -9.88
C LYS A 51 -2.08 -4.44 -9.47
N THR A 52 -2.83 -4.11 -8.43
CA THR A 52 -3.98 -4.87 -7.95
C THR A 52 -5.00 -3.94 -7.29
N HIS A 53 -6.15 -4.47 -6.89
CA HIS A 53 -7.19 -3.72 -6.18
C HIS A 53 -7.63 -4.54 -4.99
N ILE A 54 -7.32 -4.04 -3.79
CA ILE A 54 -7.53 -4.77 -2.54
C ILE A 54 -8.18 -3.82 -1.52
N LEU A 55 -9.18 -4.32 -0.79
CA LEU A 55 -9.95 -3.60 0.23
C LEU A 55 -10.55 -2.29 -0.30
N GLY A 56 -11.09 -2.34 -1.51
CA GLY A 56 -11.69 -1.17 -2.15
C GLY A 56 -10.69 -0.13 -2.64
N CYS A 57 -9.38 -0.40 -2.55
CA CYS A 57 -8.34 0.54 -2.93
C CYS A 57 -7.46 -0.01 -4.09
N PRO A 58 -7.40 0.65 -5.25
CA PRO A 58 -6.40 0.32 -6.27
C PRO A 58 -5.00 0.62 -5.73
N CYS A 59 -4.08 -0.32 -5.88
CA CYS A 59 -2.74 -0.23 -5.30
C CYS A 59 -1.67 -0.90 -6.18
N VAL A 60 -0.43 -0.49 -5.97
CA VAL A 60 0.75 -1.15 -6.54
C VAL A 60 1.44 -1.93 -5.42
N MET A 61 1.68 -3.20 -5.67
CA MET A 61 2.43 -4.10 -4.81
C MET A 61 3.88 -4.15 -5.25
N ILE A 62 4.77 -4.13 -4.26
CA ILE A 62 6.22 -4.14 -4.45
C ILE A 62 6.78 -5.25 -3.57
N SER A 63 7.38 -6.27 -4.19
CA SER A 63 8.01 -7.39 -3.47
C SER A 63 9.54 -7.35 -3.51
N SER A 64 10.15 -6.50 -4.35
CA SER A 64 11.61 -6.32 -4.38
C SER A 64 12.06 -5.51 -3.16
N PRO A 65 13.10 -5.96 -2.43
CA PRO A 65 13.64 -5.22 -1.29
C PRO A 65 14.27 -3.89 -1.72
N GLU A 66 14.89 -3.81 -2.90
CA GLU A 66 15.46 -2.59 -3.46
C GLU A 66 14.38 -1.54 -3.71
N ALA A 67 13.28 -1.94 -4.34
CA ALA A 67 12.15 -1.06 -4.62
C ALA A 67 11.41 -0.66 -3.32
N ALA A 68 11.27 -1.58 -2.36
CA ALA A 68 10.70 -1.28 -1.05
C ALA A 68 11.55 -0.25 -0.29
N LYS A 69 12.89 -0.38 -0.30
CA LYS A 69 13.82 0.60 0.30
C LYS A 69 13.70 1.96 -0.38
N LEU A 70 13.57 1.98 -1.70
CA LEU A 70 13.40 3.23 -2.44
C LEU A 70 12.13 3.96 -2.02
N VAL A 71 11.01 3.26 -1.87
CA VAL A 71 9.71 3.84 -1.50
C VAL A 71 9.64 4.22 -0.02
N LEU A 72 10.14 3.38 0.88
CA LEU A 72 9.99 3.56 2.32
C LEU A 72 11.10 4.39 2.97
N VAL A 73 12.27 4.50 2.33
CA VAL A 73 13.46 5.17 2.88
C VAL A 73 13.92 6.28 1.95
N THR A 74 14.42 5.94 0.76
CA THR A 74 15.13 6.90 -0.11
C THR A 74 14.23 8.03 -0.61
N LYS A 75 12.99 7.71 -0.99
CA LYS A 75 12.01 8.66 -1.52
C LYS A 75 10.75 8.71 -0.65
N ALA A 76 10.88 8.44 0.66
CA ALA A 76 9.76 8.38 1.59
C ALA A 76 8.89 9.65 1.58
N HIS A 77 9.51 10.82 1.37
CA HIS A 77 8.81 12.11 1.30
C HIS A 77 7.83 12.24 0.12
N LEU A 78 7.97 11.42 -0.93
CA LEU A 78 7.04 11.37 -2.07
C LEU A 78 5.80 10.52 -1.79
N PHE A 79 5.81 9.74 -0.71
CA PHE A 79 4.75 8.78 -0.40
C PHE A 79 4.08 9.13 0.92
N LYS A 80 2.74 9.23 0.88
CA LYS A 80 1.93 9.31 2.10
C LYS A 80 1.48 7.91 2.50
N PRO A 81 1.65 7.49 3.77
CA PRO A 81 1.00 6.29 4.28
C PRO A 81 -0.51 6.42 4.12
N THR A 82 -1.11 5.53 3.31
CA THR A 82 -2.56 5.45 3.20
C THR A 82 -3.06 4.05 3.52
N PHE A 83 -4.19 4.02 4.21
CA PHE A 83 -4.82 2.82 4.72
C PHE A 83 -6.27 2.75 4.23
N PRO A 84 -6.86 1.54 4.15
CA PRO A 84 -8.27 1.39 3.86
C PRO A 84 -9.14 2.13 4.87
N ALA A 85 -10.26 2.69 4.43
CA ALA A 85 -11.21 3.42 5.29
C ALA A 85 -11.75 2.56 6.44
N SER A 86 -11.83 1.24 6.25
CA SER A 86 -12.21 0.29 7.30
C SER A 86 -11.22 0.30 8.48
N LYS A 87 -9.91 0.37 8.21
CA LYS A 87 -8.88 0.41 9.25
C LYS A 87 -8.95 1.71 10.05
N GLU A 88 -9.20 2.83 9.38
CA GLU A 88 -9.36 4.14 10.03
C GLU A 88 -10.59 4.19 10.93
N ARG A 89 -11.72 3.66 10.46
CA ARG A 89 -12.94 3.59 11.26
C ARG A 89 -12.77 2.71 12.51
N MET A 90 -12.05 1.60 12.38
CA MET A 90 -11.86 0.63 13.47
C MET A 90 -10.88 1.14 14.55
N LEU A 91 -9.74 1.69 14.15
CA LEU A 91 -8.71 2.15 15.09
C LEU A 91 -8.96 3.58 15.60
N GLY A 92 -9.82 4.34 14.90
CA GLY A 92 -10.08 5.74 15.19
C GLY A 92 -9.04 6.68 14.57
N LYS A 93 -9.48 7.90 14.26
CA LYS A 93 -8.66 8.92 13.56
C LYS A 93 -7.41 9.36 14.33
N GLN A 94 -7.38 9.12 15.64
CA GLN A 94 -6.26 9.49 16.53
C GLN A 94 -5.19 8.40 16.64
N ALA A 95 -5.36 7.26 15.96
CA ALA A 95 -4.36 6.20 15.99
C ALA A 95 -3.05 6.67 15.33
N ILE A 96 -1.92 6.27 15.91
CA ILE A 96 -0.57 6.64 15.48
C ILE A 96 -0.37 6.50 13.95
N PHE A 97 -0.96 5.48 13.33
CA PHE A 97 -0.83 5.21 11.90
C PHE A 97 -1.36 6.32 10.97
N PHE A 98 -2.30 7.16 11.43
CA PHE A 98 -2.97 8.15 10.59
C PHE A 98 -2.36 9.56 10.67
N HIS A 99 -1.40 9.77 11.56
CA HIS A 99 -0.72 11.06 11.73
C HIS A 99 0.61 11.13 10.97
N GLN A 100 1.09 12.34 10.70
CA GLN A 100 2.35 12.62 10.03
C GLN A 100 3.12 13.76 10.74
N GLY A 101 4.41 13.90 10.42
CA GLY A 101 5.26 14.98 10.92
C GLY A 101 5.52 14.91 12.44
N GLU A 102 5.64 16.08 13.06
CA GLU A 102 6.00 16.23 14.48
C GLU A 102 5.07 15.48 15.43
N TYR A 103 3.76 15.50 15.16
CA TYR A 103 2.79 14.82 16.01
C TYR A 103 2.98 13.30 15.97
N HIS A 104 3.17 12.73 14.78
CA HIS A 104 3.53 11.31 14.63
C HIS A 104 4.87 10.97 15.30
N ALA A 105 5.88 11.83 15.18
CA ALA A 105 7.18 11.64 15.81
C ALA A 105 7.09 11.61 17.36
N LYS A 106 6.28 12.49 17.95
CA LYS A 106 6.00 12.50 19.39
C LYS A 106 5.30 11.23 19.83
N LEU A 107 4.21 10.82 19.16
CA LEU A 107 3.49 9.58 19.46
C LEU A 107 4.41 8.35 19.35
N ARG A 108 5.23 8.27 18.30
CA ARG A 108 6.18 7.17 18.12
C ARG A 108 7.21 7.10 19.25
N LYS A 109 7.73 8.24 19.72
CA LYS A 109 8.65 8.28 20.87
C LYS A 109 8.00 7.78 22.16
N LEU A 110 6.71 8.08 22.37
CA LEU A 110 5.98 7.58 23.54
C LEU A 110 5.78 6.07 23.49
N VAL A 111 5.31 5.55 22.35
CA VAL A 111 5.05 4.11 22.17
C VAL A 111 6.34 3.29 22.31
N LEU A 112 7.48 3.77 21.80
CA LEU A 112 8.76 3.06 21.89
C LEU A 112 9.41 3.11 23.29
N ARG A 113 8.88 3.91 24.21
CA ARG A 113 9.34 4.00 25.61
C ARG A 113 8.50 3.16 26.56
N ALA A 114 7.29 2.76 26.14
CA ALA A 114 6.41 1.88 26.89
C ALA A 114 6.87 0.42 26.73
#